data_AF-A0A349YQ10-F1
#
_entry.id   AF-A0A349YQ10-F1
#
_cell.length_a   1.000
_cell.length_b   1.000
_cell.length_c   1.000
_cell.angle_alpha   90.00
_cell.angle_beta   90.00
_cell.angle_gamma   90.00
#
_symmetry.space_group_name_H-M   'P 1'
#
loop_
_entity.id
_entity.type
_entity.pdbx_description
1 polymer ?
#
loop_
_entity_poly.entity_id
_entity_poly.type
_entity_poly.pdbx_seq_one_letter_code
_entity_poly.pdbx_strand_id
1 'polypeptide(L)'
;MQINILLLQLQFCIFTLMAILLRKGMKRIPKVYSYMLWILVFARLLWPFSIDSEIGIMPEKGVTLSVVEERIHDSRMQKGTYKNGVAAVQKVTRQKYQDAQAESEDITEALKNYDVGSIVLGIWIGGTVSILGYNLILLRRMRKQLCHAKCIKENIFVSDFIATPFTMGMIDMRIYLPKFLEEKEQPYIICHEKVHIRRKDYLIKNIAFLLACINWFNPFVWVAYHFLEQDMEMSCDEEVIKIMGNGIKKEYSQSLLNFATGQNKKALTPVTFGEVSVKQRVGNVLTSKSTKKWIGIIAMMSCILGLAAVLFLCTPRTMKESSNELFSGKKADVLAENSAFIEEWANNYSNRNVDFILEHTSKKAKGSLEQEGLLATEEGKYYFGWSSPWPMDEKNAYRIIDRTNSSATILYYAFTSDPHYRVWRETFTYKNKGENGFQVTSEKTEFFEEIVTKDDFYKAYPDGTITGTPMDYLANDCGKVLNEKALGKNAEYYKDLLKPGTSAVNLLNISYKKVKVKVSYKKNGEARVTITFKKNKTKVTVKMVQPFGKKGIWIPQDVVK
;
A
#
# COMPACT_ATOMS: atom_id res chain seq x y z
N MET A 1 -12.19 7.35 -3.53
CA MET A 1 -11.47 8.50 -4.13
C MET A 1 -10.29 9.01 -3.28
N GLN A 2 -10.46 9.34 -1.98
CA GLN A 2 -9.39 9.96 -1.16
C GLN A 2 -8.09 9.14 -1.02
N ILE A 3 -8.17 7.80 -0.89
CA ILE A 3 -6.94 6.97 -0.80
C ILE A 3 -6.19 6.87 -2.13
N ASN A 4 -6.87 6.93 -3.27
CA ASN A 4 -6.20 6.89 -4.57
C ASN A 4 -5.36 8.16 -4.78
N ILE A 5 -5.80 9.30 -4.25
CA ILE A 5 -5.05 10.57 -4.30
C ILE A 5 -3.80 10.48 -3.40
N LEU A 6 -3.93 9.99 -2.17
CA LEU A 6 -2.78 9.82 -1.26
C LEU A 6 -1.74 8.84 -1.83
N LEU A 7 -2.21 7.74 -2.41
CA LEU A 7 -1.36 6.76 -3.09
C LEU A 7 -0.63 7.38 -4.29
N LEU A 8 -1.35 8.16 -5.11
CA LEU A 8 -0.78 8.89 -6.25
C LEU A 8 0.33 9.85 -5.80
N GLN A 9 0.10 10.59 -4.72
CA GLN A 9 1.10 11.51 -4.16
C GLN A 9 2.33 10.76 -3.61
N LEU A 10 2.13 9.65 -2.92
CA LEU A 10 3.22 8.81 -2.41
C LEU A 10 4.08 8.24 -3.54
N GLN A 11 3.43 7.71 -4.58
CA GLN A 11 4.12 7.20 -5.78
C GLN A 11 4.91 8.30 -6.48
N PHE A 12 4.35 9.51 -6.60
CA PHE A 12 5.05 10.65 -7.17
C PHE A 12 6.31 11.03 -6.37
N CYS A 13 6.24 11.01 -5.04
CA CYS A 13 7.40 11.27 -4.17
C CYS A 13 8.50 10.24 -4.39
N ILE A 14 8.15 8.95 -4.45
CA ILE A 14 9.11 7.85 -4.72
C ILE A 14 9.76 8.04 -6.10
N PHE A 15 8.96 8.37 -7.11
CA PHE A 15 9.46 8.55 -8.47
C PHE A 15 10.39 9.76 -8.58
N THR A 16 10.05 10.87 -7.92
CA THR A 16 10.89 12.05 -7.82
C THR A 16 12.24 11.71 -7.17
N LEU A 17 12.25 10.94 -6.07
CA LEU A 17 13.48 10.49 -5.42
C LEU A 17 14.36 9.63 -6.35
N MET A 18 13.75 8.69 -7.07
CA MET A 18 14.46 7.85 -8.05
C MET A 18 15.06 8.70 -9.18
N ALA A 19 14.31 9.66 -9.70
CA ALA A 19 14.76 10.60 -10.71
C ALA A 19 15.96 11.43 -10.23
N ILE A 20 15.95 11.91 -8.98
CA ILE A 20 17.08 12.63 -8.37
C ILE A 20 18.33 11.73 -8.29
N LEU A 21 18.19 10.46 -7.91
CA LEU A 21 19.30 9.52 -7.84
C LEU A 21 19.90 9.24 -9.22
N LEU A 22 19.06 8.97 -10.23
CA LEU A 22 19.51 8.78 -11.61
C LEU A 22 20.21 10.04 -12.13
N ARG A 23 19.63 11.23 -11.88
CA ARG A 23 20.23 12.51 -12.25
C ARG A 23 21.65 12.68 -11.70
N LYS A 24 21.92 12.24 -10.46
CA LYS A 24 23.28 12.28 -9.88
C LYS A 24 24.27 11.39 -10.65
N GLY A 25 23.82 10.26 -11.21
CA GLY A 25 24.62 9.38 -12.06
C GLY A 25 24.82 9.92 -13.49
N MET A 26 23.86 10.69 -14.01
CA MET A 26 23.87 11.27 -15.36
C MET A 26 24.71 12.55 -15.51
N LYS A 27 25.76 12.74 -14.70
CA LYS A 27 26.61 13.94 -14.77
C LYS A 27 27.40 14.07 -16.09
N ARG A 28 27.70 12.95 -16.76
CA ARG A 28 28.50 12.90 -18.01
C ARG A 28 27.66 12.61 -19.27
N ILE A 29 26.33 12.67 -19.14
CA ILE A 29 25.37 12.37 -20.20
C ILE A 29 24.71 13.69 -20.63
N PRO A 30 24.35 13.87 -21.92
CA PRO A 30 23.65 15.06 -22.39
C PRO A 30 22.39 15.34 -21.56
N LYS A 31 22.19 16.59 -21.17
CA LYS A 31 21.09 17.02 -20.30
C LYS A 31 19.73 16.90 -20.94
N VAL A 32 19.65 16.71 -22.27
CA VAL A 32 18.40 16.31 -22.95
C VAL A 32 17.74 15.11 -22.27
N TYR A 33 18.51 14.11 -21.85
CA TYR A 33 17.95 12.91 -21.19
C TYR A 33 17.46 13.20 -19.78
N SER A 34 18.18 14.04 -19.01
CA SER A 34 17.72 14.49 -17.68
C SER A 34 16.48 15.37 -17.79
N TYR A 35 16.40 16.20 -18.83
CA TYR A 35 15.22 17.01 -19.11
C TYR A 35 14.00 16.13 -19.45
N MET A 36 14.16 15.15 -20.35
CA MET A 36 13.10 14.19 -20.67
C MET A 36 12.65 13.37 -19.45
N LEU A 37 13.58 13.01 -18.56
CA LEU A 37 13.28 12.31 -17.32
C LEU A 37 12.30 13.10 -16.44
N TRP A 38 12.50 14.41 -16.30
CA TRP A 38 11.57 15.26 -15.54
C TRP A 38 10.23 15.45 -16.23
N ILE A 39 10.20 15.49 -17.57
CA ILE A 39 8.92 15.48 -18.32
C ILE A 39 8.13 14.21 -17.98
N LEU A 40 8.78 13.05 -17.89
CA LEU A 40 8.12 11.80 -17.47
C LEU A 40 7.62 11.87 -16.01
N VAL A 41 8.38 12.49 -15.10
CA VAL A 41 7.96 12.72 -13.71
C VAL A 41 6.67 13.54 -13.66
N PHE A 42 6.59 14.66 -14.40
CA PHE A 42 5.39 15.49 -14.45
C PHE A 42 4.24 14.83 -15.22
N ALA A 43 4.52 14.07 -16.29
CA ALA A 43 3.52 13.30 -17.01
C ALA A 43 2.81 12.28 -16.10
N ARG A 44 3.52 11.74 -15.11
CA ARG A 44 2.93 10.83 -14.11
C ARG A 44 1.86 11.52 -13.23
N LEU A 45 1.99 12.82 -12.93
CA LEU A 45 0.95 13.57 -12.21
C LEU A 45 -0.32 13.75 -13.05
N LEU A 46 -0.18 13.81 -14.38
CA LEU A 46 -1.28 13.95 -15.33
C LEU A 46 -1.96 12.62 -15.66
N TRP A 47 -1.31 11.50 -15.37
CA TRP A 47 -1.79 10.17 -15.73
C TRP A 47 -2.44 9.48 -14.52
N PRO A 48 -3.78 9.54 -14.35
CA PRO A 48 -4.44 8.94 -13.19
C PRO A 48 -4.61 7.42 -13.30
N PHE A 49 -4.22 6.77 -14.39
CA PHE A 49 -4.43 5.33 -14.56
C PHE A 49 -3.47 4.55 -13.66
N SER A 50 -4.05 3.72 -12.81
CA SER A 50 -3.37 2.66 -12.08
C SER A 50 -3.53 1.41 -12.93
N ILE A 51 -2.43 0.71 -13.23
CA ILE A 51 -2.52 -0.60 -13.88
C ILE A 51 -2.78 -1.59 -12.75
N ASP A 52 -3.93 -2.26 -12.75
CA ASP A 52 -4.23 -3.31 -11.79
C ASP A 52 -3.22 -4.46 -11.96
N SER A 53 -2.48 -4.78 -10.91
CA SER A 53 -1.45 -5.81 -10.95
C SER A 53 -1.55 -6.79 -9.79
N GLU A 54 -1.37 -8.07 -10.09
CA GLU A 54 -1.63 -9.20 -9.20
C GLU A 54 -0.64 -9.36 -8.02
N ILE A 55 0.41 -8.52 -7.94
CA ILE A 55 1.55 -8.68 -7.02
C ILE A 55 1.71 -7.45 -6.10
N GLY A 56 0.62 -6.73 -5.82
CA GLY A 56 0.62 -5.59 -4.89
C GLY A 56 0.96 -5.99 -3.44
N ILE A 57 1.78 -5.18 -2.75
CA ILE A 57 2.27 -5.43 -1.37
C ILE A 57 1.37 -4.78 -0.30
N MET A 58 0.45 -3.87 -0.67
CA MET A 58 -0.42 -3.20 0.30
C MET A 58 -1.66 -4.06 0.63
N PRO A 59 -1.94 -4.33 1.93
CA PRO A 59 -3.20 -4.92 2.34
C PRO A 59 -4.34 -3.94 2.10
N GLU A 60 -5.49 -4.47 1.66
CA GLU A 60 -6.69 -3.67 1.45
C GLU A 60 -7.15 -2.99 2.75
N LYS A 61 -7.82 -1.85 2.58
CA LYS A 61 -8.56 -1.19 3.65
C LYS A 61 -9.61 -2.11 4.26
N GLY A 62 -9.86 -1.86 5.54
CA GLY A 62 -10.96 -2.36 6.37
C GLY A 62 -12.10 -3.05 5.63
N VAL A 63 -12.33 -4.28 6.06
CA VAL A 63 -13.54 -5.08 5.91
C VAL A 63 -14.78 -4.20 6.07
N THR A 64 -15.35 -3.74 4.96
CA THR A 64 -16.69 -3.17 4.93
C THR A 64 -17.67 -4.29 4.65
N LEU A 65 -18.28 -4.83 5.72
CA LEU A 65 -19.72 -4.96 5.97
C LEU A 65 -20.73 -5.22 4.82
N SER A 66 -20.34 -5.64 3.63
CA SER A 66 -21.29 -6.07 2.57
C SER A 66 -21.81 -7.50 2.78
N VAL A 67 -21.13 -8.29 3.61
CA VAL A 67 -21.47 -9.70 3.88
C VAL A 67 -22.62 -9.85 4.91
N VAL A 68 -23.02 -8.76 5.57
CA VAL A 68 -24.09 -8.79 6.60
C VAL A 68 -25.45 -8.42 6.02
N GLU A 69 -25.53 -7.53 5.02
CA GLU A 69 -26.82 -7.14 4.44
C GLU A 69 -27.47 -8.26 3.60
N GLU A 70 -26.66 -9.10 2.95
CA GLU A 70 -27.20 -10.22 2.16
C GLU A 70 -27.74 -11.36 3.05
N ARG A 71 -27.15 -11.57 4.24
CA ARG A 71 -27.57 -12.62 5.19
C ARG A 71 -28.82 -12.30 6.02
N ILE A 72 -29.27 -11.04 6.03
CA ILE A 72 -30.53 -10.66 6.71
C ILE A 72 -31.75 -10.99 5.84
N HIS A 73 -31.58 -11.20 4.54
CA HIS A 73 -32.70 -11.57 3.66
C HIS A 73 -33.10 -13.05 3.80
N ASP A 74 -32.14 -13.95 4.03
CA ASP A 74 -32.40 -15.40 4.15
C ASP A 74 -33.01 -15.83 5.50
N SER A 75 -32.93 -15.00 6.54
CA SER A 75 -33.41 -15.35 7.88
C SER A 75 -34.94 -15.20 8.06
N ARG A 76 -35.69 -14.84 7.01
CA ARG A 76 -37.18 -14.79 7.05
C ARG A 76 -37.87 -16.14 6.89
N MET A 77 -37.13 -17.23 6.63
CA MET A 77 -37.70 -18.56 6.37
C MET A 77 -37.20 -19.62 7.37
N GLN A 78 -37.44 -19.43 8.67
CA GLN A 78 -37.58 -20.58 9.59
C GLN A 78 -38.32 -20.16 10.86
N LYS A 79 -39.61 -20.50 10.90
CA LYS A 79 -40.46 -20.43 12.09
C LYS A 79 -40.08 -21.56 13.05
N GLY A 80 -39.89 -21.24 14.33
CA GLY A 80 -40.16 -22.21 15.40
C GLY A 80 -39.33 -22.04 16.67
N THR A 81 -40.00 -21.58 17.73
CA THR A 81 -39.63 -21.72 19.16
C THR A 81 -38.47 -20.85 19.70
N TYR A 82 -38.59 -20.50 20.99
CA TYR A 82 -37.71 -19.64 21.83
C TYR A 82 -38.00 -18.13 21.83
N LYS A 83 -39.18 -17.76 22.36
CA LYS A 83 -39.62 -16.36 22.51
C LYS A 83 -39.15 -15.60 23.75
N ASN A 84 -38.55 -16.21 24.79
CA ASN A 84 -38.40 -15.50 26.07
C ASN A 84 -36.96 -15.13 26.50
N GLY A 85 -35.92 -15.75 25.93
CA GLY A 85 -34.51 -15.38 26.19
C GLY A 85 -33.91 -14.46 25.11
N VAL A 86 -34.31 -14.70 23.85
CA VAL A 86 -33.84 -13.93 22.69
C VAL A 86 -34.34 -12.50 22.76
N ALA A 87 -35.56 -12.23 23.23
CA ALA A 87 -36.10 -10.88 23.31
C ALA A 87 -35.32 -9.96 24.29
N ALA A 88 -34.77 -10.50 25.39
CA ALA A 88 -34.01 -9.71 26.37
C ALA A 88 -32.58 -9.40 25.89
N VAL A 89 -31.90 -10.40 25.32
CA VAL A 89 -30.56 -10.22 24.74
C VAL A 89 -30.62 -9.39 23.46
N GLN A 90 -31.62 -9.61 22.62
CA GLN A 90 -31.84 -8.82 21.41
C GLN A 90 -32.24 -7.38 21.75
N LYS A 91 -32.88 -7.10 22.90
CA LYS A 91 -33.14 -5.73 23.36
C LYS A 91 -31.90 -5.07 23.97
N VAL A 92 -31.11 -5.76 24.77
CA VAL A 92 -29.86 -5.21 25.37
C VAL A 92 -28.75 -5.05 24.32
N THR A 93 -28.61 -5.99 23.39
CA THR A 93 -27.66 -5.91 22.27
C THR A 93 -28.14 -4.90 21.24
N ARG A 94 -29.45 -4.79 20.95
CA ARG A 94 -29.99 -3.72 20.09
C ARG A 94 -29.87 -2.35 20.77
N GLN A 95 -30.02 -2.26 22.09
CA GLN A 95 -29.84 -1.00 22.81
C GLN A 95 -28.37 -0.61 22.89
N LYS A 96 -27.44 -1.51 23.23
CA LYS A 96 -25.99 -1.23 23.16
C LYS A 96 -25.49 -0.97 21.75
N TYR A 97 -26.06 -1.64 20.75
CA TYR A 97 -25.75 -1.39 19.35
C TYR A 97 -26.37 -0.06 18.91
N GLN A 98 -27.59 0.28 19.31
CA GLN A 98 -28.19 1.59 19.07
C GLN A 98 -27.52 2.72 19.85
N ASP A 99 -26.95 2.46 21.02
CA ASP A 99 -26.23 3.44 21.84
C ASP A 99 -24.81 3.63 21.30
N ALA A 100 -24.12 2.57 20.86
CA ALA A 100 -22.82 2.68 20.20
C ALA A 100 -22.95 3.20 18.76
N GLN A 101 -24.04 2.84 18.07
CA GLN A 101 -24.39 3.37 16.77
C GLN A 101 -24.86 4.82 16.91
N ALA A 102 -25.64 5.20 17.92
CA ALA A 102 -25.98 6.59 18.23
C ALA A 102 -24.77 7.40 18.70
N GLU A 103 -23.81 6.83 19.44
CA GLU A 103 -22.59 7.54 19.85
C GLU A 103 -21.62 7.70 18.66
N SER A 104 -21.53 6.68 17.78
CA SER A 104 -20.78 6.79 16.53
C SER A 104 -21.49 7.66 15.49
N GLU A 105 -22.83 7.62 15.41
CA GLU A 105 -23.66 8.49 14.59
C GLU A 105 -23.59 9.90 15.14
N ASP A 106 -23.59 10.16 16.45
CA ASP A 106 -23.47 11.50 17.05
C ASP A 106 -22.05 12.07 16.84
N ILE A 107 -20.99 11.25 16.89
CA ILE A 107 -19.64 11.67 16.47
C ILE A 107 -19.57 11.89 14.95
N THR A 108 -20.22 11.05 14.14
CA THR A 108 -20.23 11.15 12.66
C THR A 108 -21.18 12.25 12.16
N GLU A 109 -22.17 12.62 12.97
CA GLU A 109 -23.18 13.65 12.77
C GLU A 109 -22.65 15.00 13.27
N ALA A 110 -21.91 15.02 14.38
CA ALA A 110 -21.07 16.15 14.78
C ALA A 110 -19.95 16.43 13.74
N LEU A 111 -19.36 15.39 13.15
CA LEU A 111 -18.40 15.50 12.04
C LEU A 111 -19.05 15.70 10.65
N LYS A 112 -20.36 15.43 10.48
CA LYS A 112 -21.14 15.81 9.28
C LYS A 112 -21.64 17.25 9.36
N ASN A 113 -21.90 17.75 10.57
CA ASN A 113 -22.31 19.13 10.82
C ASN A 113 -21.18 20.13 10.55
N TYR A 114 -19.93 19.66 10.52
CA TYR A 114 -18.83 20.37 9.88
C TYR A 114 -18.48 19.68 8.57
N ASP A 115 -18.68 20.38 7.44
CA ASP A 115 -18.23 19.90 6.15
C ASP A 115 -16.69 20.00 6.05
N VAL A 116 -15.98 19.14 6.78
CA VAL A 116 -14.51 19.05 6.82
C VAL A 116 -13.97 18.82 5.41
N GLY A 117 -14.72 18.09 4.57
CA GLY A 117 -14.41 17.90 3.15
C GLY A 117 -14.36 19.22 2.40
N SER A 118 -15.40 20.06 2.53
CA SER A 118 -15.42 21.39 1.91
C SER A 118 -14.44 22.37 2.51
N ILE A 119 -14.12 22.27 3.81
CA ILE A 119 -13.07 23.10 4.42
C ILE A 119 -11.71 22.76 3.81
N VAL A 120 -11.36 21.48 3.71
CA VAL A 120 -10.10 21.02 3.10
C VAL A 120 -10.07 21.39 1.61
N LEU A 121 -11.17 21.19 0.88
CA LEU A 121 -11.29 21.60 -0.51
C LEU A 121 -11.13 23.13 -0.66
N GLY A 122 -11.75 23.91 0.23
CA GLY A 122 -11.65 25.36 0.26
C GLY A 122 -10.22 25.85 0.51
N ILE A 123 -9.49 25.21 1.43
CA ILE A 123 -8.07 25.48 1.65
C ILE A 123 -7.25 25.14 0.40
N TRP A 124 -7.53 23.99 -0.23
CA TRP A 124 -6.82 23.55 -1.42
C TRP A 124 -7.03 24.49 -2.62
N ILE A 125 -8.29 24.88 -2.89
CA ILE A 125 -8.63 25.87 -3.93
C ILE A 125 -8.00 27.21 -3.60
N GLY A 126 -8.12 27.66 -2.35
CA GLY A 126 -7.57 28.93 -1.88
C GLY A 126 -6.06 29.03 -2.10
N GLY A 127 -5.31 27.98 -1.75
CA GLY A 127 -3.87 27.91 -2.00
C GLY A 127 -3.51 27.96 -3.49
N THR A 128 -4.22 27.18 -4.31
CA THR A 128 -4.01 27.12 -5.76
C THR A 128 -4.27 28.48 -6.42
N VAL A 129 -5.41 29.11 -6.10
CA VAL A 129 -5.80 30.43 -6.63
C VAL A 129 -4.83 31.52 -6.16
N SER A 130 -4.35 31.46 -4.92
CA SER A 130 -3.40 32.45 -4.39
C SER A 130 -2.07 32.43 -5.14
N ILE A 131 -1.50 31.24 -5.38
CA ILE A 131 -0.22 31.10 -6.09
C ILE A 131 -0.36 31.49 -7.56
N LEU A 132 -1.43 31.04 -8.24
CA LEU A 132 -1.70 31.41 -9.63
C LEU A 132 -2.00 32.91 -9.77
N GLY A 133 -2.77 33.48 -8.85
CA GLY A 133 -3.07 34.91 -8.80
C GLY A 133 -1.82 35.75 -8.60
N TYR A 134 -0.93 35.35 -7.68
CA TYR A 134 0.37 35.99 -7.49
C TYR A 134 1.21 35.95 -8.77
N ASN A 135 1.34 34.79 -9.41
CA ASN A 135 2.07 34.66 -10.66
C ASN A 135 1.47 35.52 -11.78
N LEU A 136 0.13 35.58 -11.89
CA LEU A 136 -0.56 36.42 -12.87
C LEU A 136 -0.31 37.91 -12.62
N ILE A 137 -0.28 38.36 -11.36
CA ILE A 137 0.07 39.74 -11.01
C ILE A 137 1.50 40.06 -11.44
N LEU A 138 2.46 39.16 -11.18
CA LEU A 138 3.85 39.33 -11.62
C LEU A 138 3.96 39.39 -13.15
N LEU A 139 3.27 38.49 -13.87
CA LEU A 139 3.23 38.50 -15.33
C LEU A 139 2.64 39.80 -15.87
N ARG A 140 1.57 40.33 -15.25
CA ARG A 140 0.94 41.60 -15.64
C ARG A 140 1.88 42.78 -15.38
N ARG A 141 2.57 42.82 -14.24
CA ARG A 141 3.57 43.85 -13.93
C ARG A 141 4.72 43.82 -14.93
N MET A 142 5.22 42.63 -15.24
CA MET A 142 6.28 42.44 -16.23
C MET A 142 5.83 42.87 -17.63
N ARG A 143 4.63 42.47 -18.09
CA ARG A 143 4.06 42.95 -19.37
C ARG A 143 3.95 44.47 -19.44
N LYS A 144 3.55 45.12 -18.35
CA LYS A 144 3.50 46.59 -18.28
C LYS A 144 4.90 47.22 -18.37
N GLN A 145 5.93 46.61 -17.82
CA GLN A 145 7.31 47.11 -17.96
C GLN A 145 7.85 46.92 -19.39
N LEU A 146 7.40 45.87 -20.08
CA LEU A 146 7.81 45.54 -21.44
C LEU A 146 7.14 46.37 -22.54
N CYS A 147 6.09 47.15 -22.26
CA CYS A 147 5.42 47.95 -23.28
C CYS A 147 6.31 49.05 -23.88
N HIS A 148 7.41 49.39 -23.21
CA HIS A 148 8.42 50.35 -23.67
C HIS A 148 9.59 49.69 -24.44
N ALA A 149 9.54 48.39 -24.70
CA ALA A 149 10.60 47.68 -25.42
C ALA A 149 10.63 48.06 -26.91
N LYS A 150 11.81 48.33 -27.45
CA LYS A 150 12.01 48.73 -28.85
C LYS A 150 12.32 47.51 -29.73
N CYS A 151 11.62 47.37 -30.85
CA CYS A 151 11.90 46.31 -31.83
C CYS A 151 13.23 46.63 -32.56
N ILE A 152 14.14 45.66 -32.63
CA ILE A 152 15.40 45.77 -33.38
C ILE A 152 15.32 45.01 -34.70
N LYS A 153 14.78 43.78 -34.69
CA LYS A 153 14.71 42.91 -35.88
C LYS A 153 13.70 41.79 -35.68
N GLU A 154 12.81 41.52 -36.64
CA GLU A 154 11.91 40.34 -36.73
C GLU A 154 11.59 39.63 -35.38
N ASN A 155 10.67 40.20 -34.59
CA ASN A 155 10.26 39.69 -33.26
C ASN A 155 11.32 39.71 -32.15
N ILE A 156 12.44 40.42 -32.32
CA ILE A 156 13.46 40.69 -31.30
C ILE A 156 13.31 42.12 -30.80
N PHE A 157 13.14 42.28 -29.49
CA PHE A 157 12.93 43.53 -28.79
C PHE A 157 14.04 43.77 -27.76
N VAL A 158 14.46 45.02 -27.58
CA VAL A 158 15.39 45.42 -26.51
C VAL A 158 14.67 46.28 -25.49
N SER A 159 14.95 46.01 -24.20
CA SER A 159 14.38 46.77 -23.09
C SER A 159 15.45 47.10 -22.05
N ASP A 160 15.33 48.31 -21.47
CA ASP A 160 16.15 48.78 -20.35
C ASP A 160 15.69 48.19 -19.00
N PHE A 161 14.49 47.61 -18.96
CA PHE A 161 13.83 47.18 -17.73
C PHE A 161 13.98 45.69 -17.44
N ILE A 162 14.66 44.93 -18.31
CA ILE A 162 14.85 43.50 -18.13
C ILE A 162 16.29 43.19 -17.71
N ALA A 163 16.42 42.40 -16.65
CA ALA A 163 17.70 41.90 -16.17
C ALA A 163 18.13 40.63 -16.92
N THR A 164 17.19 39.94 -17.56
CA THR A 164 17.43 38.68 -18.26
C THR A 164 16.84 38.65 -19.66
N PRO A 165 17.51 38.03 -20.66
CA PRO A 165 16.85 37.73 -21.91
C PRO A 165 15.80 36.66 -21.64
N PHE A 166 14.65 36.81 -22.26
CA PHE A 166 13.62 35.81 -22.21
C PHE A 166 12.71 35.92 -23.42
N THR A 167 12.04 34.81 -23.70
CA THR A 167 10.99 34.72 -24.69
C THR A 167 9.63 34.88 -24.04
N MET A 168 8.77 35.73 -24.63
CA MET A 168 7.40 35.91 -24.16
C MET A 168 6.43 35.96 -25.34
N GLY A 169 5.39 35.13 -25.26
CA GLY A 169 4.33 35.00 -26.27
C GLY A 169 3.57 33.68 -26.07
N MET A 170 2.38 33.57 -26.65
CA MET A 170 1.63 32.29 -26.73
C MET A 170 1.46 31.82 -28.18
N ILE A 171 1.36 32.76 -29.12
CA ILE A 171 1.16 32.51 -30.57
C ILE A 171 2.34 33.13 -31.32
N ASP A 172 2.60 34.43 -31.10
CA ASP A 172 3.80 35.12 -31.62
C ASP A 172 4.85 35.27 -30.53
N MET A 173 5.87 34.41 -30.54
CA MET A 173 6.96 34.50 -29.55
C MET A 173 7.88 35.67 -29.86
N ARG A 174 8.06 36.56 -28.89
CA ARG A 174 8.98 37.69 -28.98
C ARG A 174 10.19 37.44 -28.08
N ILE A 175 11.40 37.64 -28.62
CA ILE A 175 12.65 37.54 -27.88
C ILE A 175 12.95 38.92 -27.30
N TYR A 176 13.06 39.04 -25.98
CA TYR A 176 13.46 40.28 -25.33
C TYR A 176 14.91 40.18 -24.90
N LEU A 177 15.73 41.16 -25.27
CA LEU A 177 17.16 41.24 -24.94
C LEU A 177 17.43 42.48 -24.06
N PRO A 178 18.27 42.35 -23.02
CA PRO A 178 18.67 43.51 -22.23
C PRO A 178 19.61 44.41 -23.03
N LYS A 179 19.52 45.73 -22.84
CA LYS A 179 20.36 46.68 -23.58
C LYS A 179 21.86 46.58 -23.25
N PHE A 180 22.22 46.06 -22.07
CA PHE A 180 23.62 45.91 -21.67
C PHE A 180 24.37 44.79 -22.41
N LEU A 181 23.69 44.05 -23.28
CA LEU A 181 24.30 42.93 -24.00
C LEU A 181 25.20 43.41 -25.15
N GLU A 182 26.47 42.98 -25.16
CA GLU A 182 27.39 43.30 -26.24
C GLU A 182 26.96 42.64 -27.56
N GLU A 183 27.17 43.31 -28.69
CA GLU A 183 26.78 42.82 -30.02
C GLU A 183 27.41 41.47 -30.36
N LYS A 184 28.63 41.21 -29.87
CA LYS A 184 29.33 39.93 -30.02
C LYS A 184 28.68 38.77 -29.25
N GLU A 185 27.93 39.06 -28.20
CA GLU A 185 27.27 38.07 -27.33
C GLU A 185 25.84 37.75 -27.81
N GLN A 186 25.20 38.68 -28.52
CA GLN A 186 23.82 38.54 -29.02
C GLN A 186 23.57 37.26 -29.84
N PRO A 187 24.47 36.82 -30.76
CA PRO A 187 24.23 35.61 -31.55
C PRO A 187 24.05 34.36 -30.68
N TYR A 188 24.81 34.23 -29.59
CA TYR A 188 24.73 33.08 -28.71
C TYR A 188 23.41 33.04 -27.94
N ILE A 189 22.97 34.19 -27.42
CA ILE A 189 21.73 34.32 -26.66
C ILE A 189 20.50 34.18 -27.57
N ILE A 190 20.52 34.79 -28.75
CA ILE A 190 19.44 34.63 -29.74
C ILE A 190 19.33 33.17 -30.16
N CYS A 191 20.47 32.47 -30.35
CA CYS A 191 20.46 31.03 -30.63
C CYS A 191 19.81 30.25 -29.47
N HIS A 192 20.17 30.55 -28.22
CA HIS A 192 19.61 29.94 -27.03
C HIS A 192 18.08 30.13 -26.93
N GLU A 193 17.59 31.35 -27.08
CA GLU A 193 16.16 31.65 -27.05
C GLU A 193 15.40 30.99 -28.22
N LYS A 194 16.00 30.93 -29.41
CA LYS A 194 15.43 30.18 -30.55
C LYS A 194 15.33 28.68 -30.27
N VAL A 195 16.26 28.10 -29.50
CA VAL A 195 16.16 26.70 -29.08
C VAL A 195 14.94 26.49 -28.18
N HIS A 196 14.68 27.38 -27.21
CA HIS A 196 13.48 27.33 -26.37
C HIS A 196 12.18 27.42 -27.18
N ILE A 197 12.11 28.33 -28.16
CA ILE A 197 10.95 28.48 -29.05
C ILE A 197 10.73 27.19 -29.84
N ARG A 198 11.79 26.67 -30.48
CA ARG A 198 11.73 25.46 -31.30
C ARG A 198 11.26 24.24 -30.49
N ARG A 199 11.72 24.11 -29.24
CA ARG A 199 11.35 23.01 -28.34
C ARG A 199 10.04 23.23 -27.58
N LYS A 200 9.44 24.41 -27.71
CA LYS A 200 8.24 24.83 -26.98
C LYS A 200 8.39 24.72 -25.45
N ASP A 201 9.59 25.03 -24.95
CA ASP A 201 9.91 24.91 -23.52
C ASP A 201 9.01 25.79 -22.65
N TYR A 202 8.52 26.91 -23.18
CA TYR A 202 7.50 27.74 -22.54
C TYR A 202 6.22 26.97 -22.19
N LEU A 203 5.76 26.02 -23.03
CA LEU A 203 4.58 25.20 -22.73
C LEU A 203 4.88 24.21 -21.60
N ILE A 204 6.00 23.50 -21.71
CA ILE A 204 6.41 22.49 -20.73
C ILE A 204 6.56 23.12 -19.35
N LYS A 205 7.22 24.29 -19.28
CA LYS A 205 7.42 25.06 -18.06
C LYS A 205 6.10 25.51 -17.43
N ASN A 206 5.18 26.07 -18.23
CA ASN A 206 3.88 26.52 -17.72
C ASN A 206 3.00 25.35 -17.25
N ILE A 207 3.01 24.21 -17.95
CA ILE A 207 2.29 23.00 -17.54
C ILE A 207 2.86 22.46 -16.23
N ALA A 208 4.18 22.34 -16.12
CA ALA A 208 4.83 21.87 -14.88
C ALA A 208 4.57 22.81 -13.70
N PHE A 209 4.57 24.13 -13.93
CA PHE A 209 4.22 25.12 -12.92
C PHE A 209 2.75 25.03 -12.49
N LEU A 210 1.81 24.83 -13.44
CA LEU A 210 0.40 24.63 -13.13
C LEU A 210 0.21 23.39 -12.24
N LEU A 211 0.90 22.28 -12.57
CA LEU A 211 0.89 21.06 -11.76
C LEU A 211 1.48 21.29 -10.36
N ALA A 212 2.54 22.08 -10.25
CA ALA A 212 3.10 22.48 -8.96
C ALA A 212 2.13 23.34 -8.14
N CYS A 213 1.35 24.22 -8.78
CA CYS A 213 0.32 25.02 -8.12
C CYS A 213 -0.83 24.14 -7.59
N ILE A 214 -1.32 23.19 -8.40
CA ILE A 214 -2.36 22.23 -8.00
C ILE A 214 -1.88 21.37 -6.83
N ASN A 215 -0.60 21.03 -6.80
CA ASN A 215 0.03 20.21 -5.76
C ASN A 215 0.92 21.05 -4.83
N TRP A 216 0.51 22.28 -4.51
CA TRP A 216 1.35 23.26 -3.81
C TRP A 216 1.85 22.76 -2.44
N PHE A 217 1.08 21.90 -1.79
CA PHE A 217 1.41 21.28 -0.50
C PHE A 217 2.51 20.21 -0.61
N ASN A 218 2.83 19.71 -1.82
CA ASN A 218 3.81 18.66 -2.03
C ASN A 218 5.20 19.26 -2.36
N PRO A 219 6.17 19.23 -1.43
CA PRO A 219 7.49 19.80 -1.64
C PRO A 219 8.29 19.09 -2.75
N PHE A 220 8.01 17.81 -3.02
CA PHE A 220 8.69 17.06 -4.08
C PHE A 220 8.35 17.57 -5.48
N VAL A 221 7.13 18.10 -5.68
CA VAL A 221 6.72 18.68 -6.96
C VAL A 221 7.52 19.95 -7.23
N TRP A 222 7.73 20.79 -6.22
CA TRP A 222 8.58 21.98 -6.31
C TRP A 222 10.05 21.65 -6.56
N VAL A 223 10.58 20.61 -5.91
CA VAL A 223 11.94 20.12 -6.17
C VAL A 223 12.08 19.59 -7.60
N ALA A 224 11.10 18.82 -8.08
CA ALA A 224 11.08 18.33 -9.46
C ALA A 224 10.99 19.49 -10.46
N TYR A 225 10.16 20.50 -10.18
CA TYR A 225 10.05 21.71 -11.00
C TYR A 225 11.38 22.45 -11.10
N HIS A 226 12.08 22.64 -9.98
CA HIS A 226 13.39 23.28 -9.97
C HIS A 226 14.43 22.51 -10.79
N PHE A 227 14.47 21.17 -10.70
CA PHE A 227 15.39 20.38 -11.50
C PHE A 227 15.01 20.32 -12.99
N LEU A 228 13.72 20.34 -13.31
CA LEU A 228 13.23 20.46 -14.69
C LEU A 228 13.77 21.75 -15.32
N GLU A 229 13.59 22.90 -14.66
CA GLU A 229 14.12 24.18 -15.15
C GLU A 229 15.64 24.12 -15.32
N GLN A 230 16.35 23.59 -14.33
CA GLN A 230 17.80 23.50 -14.37
C GLN A 230 18.31 22.65 -15.54
N ASP A 231 17.73 21.47 -15.75
CA ASP A 231 18.14 20.55 -16.81
C ASP A 231 17.69 21.02 -18.20
N MET A 232 16.58 21.76 -18.29
CA MET A 232 16.11 22.42 -19.51
C MET A 232 17.11 23.48 -20.01
N GLU A 233 17.56 24.39 -19.14
CA GLU A 233 18.57 25.40 -19.47
C GLU A 233 19.88 24.77 -19.93
N MET A 234 20.39 23.79 -19.18
CA MET A 234 21.63 23.09 -19.55
C MET A 234 21.50 22.30 -20.87
N SER A 235 20.30 21.79 -21.16
CA SER A 235 20.01 21.11 -22.44
C SER A 235 19.97 22.08 -23.62
N CYS A 236 19.53 23.32 -23.39
CA CYS A 236 19.56 24.37 -24.40
C CYS A 236 20.99 24.85 -24.64
N ASP A 237 21.77 25.05 -23.58
CA ASP A 237 23.21 25.38 -23.66
C ASP A 237 23.98 24.34 -24.50
N GLU A 238 23.71 23.05 -24.30
CA GLU A 238 24.30 21.97 -25.11
C GLU A 238 23.91 22.04 -26.58
N GLU A 239 22.67 22.43 -26.89
CA GLU A 239 22.20 22.53 -28.27
C GLU A 239 22.82 23.73 -28.98
N VAL A 240 23.00 24.86 -28.29
CA VAL A 240 23.72 26.03 -28.83
C VAL A 240 25.14 25.64 -29.24
N ILE A 241 25.86 24.88 -28.41
CA ILE A 241 27.20 24.39 -28.74
C ILE A 241 27.19 23.46 -29.95
N LYS A 242 26.16 22.62 -30.11
CA LYS A 242 26.02 21.75 -31.30
C LYS A 242 25.78 22.55 -32.57
N ILE A 243 24.96 23.61 -32.50
CA ILE A 243 24.60 24.45 -33.66
C ILE A 243 25.79 25.33 -34.07
N MET A 244 26.47 25.95 -33.09
CA MET A 244 27.50 26.97 -33.32
C MET A 244 28.93 26.39 -33.31
N GLY A 245 29.09 25.12 -32.94
CA GLY A 245 30.37 24.40 -32.93
C GLY A 245 31.08 24.40 -31.57
N ASN A 246 32.00 23.44 -31.37
CA ASN A 246 32.72 23.30 -30.09
C ASN A 246 33.72 24.42 -29.81
N GLY A 247 34.13 25.20 -30.82
CA GLY A 247 35.08 26.29 -30.67
C GLY A 247 34.58 27.45 -29.81
N ILE A 248 33.25 27.61 -29.68
CA ILE A 248 32.63 28.74 -28.98
C ILE A 248 32.41 28.54 -27.48
N LYS A 249 32.83 27.39 -26.92
CA LYS A 249 32.52 27.02 -25.52
C LYS A 249 33.04 28.05 -24.51
N LYS A 250 34.21 28.64 -24.76
CA LYS A 250 34.85 29.60 -23.86
C LYS A 250 34.12 30.95 -23.90
N GLU A 251 33.91 31.47 -25.10
CA GLU A 251 33.24 32.74 -25.36
C GLU A 251 31.78 32.69 -24.86
N TYR A 252 31.09 31.58 -25.12
CA TYR A 252 29.73 31.38 -24.64
C TYR A 252 29.65 31.26 -23.11
N SER A 253 30.56 30.51 -22.48
CA SER A 253 30.62 30.42 -21.01
C SER A 253 30.90 31.79 -20.38
N GLN A 254 31.75 32.60 -21.01
CA GLN A 254 32.02 33.96 -20.57
C GLN A 254 30.78 34.85 -20.70
N SER A 255 30.04 34.75 -21.80
CA SER A 255 28.78 35.47 -21.98
C SER A 255 27.74 35.09 -20.90
N LEU A 256 27.61 33.80 -20.55
CA LEU A 256 26.75 33.37 -19.43
C LEU A 256 27.17 33.95 -18.08
N LEU A 257 28.49 34.09 -17.83
CA LEU A 257 29.02 34.68 -16.60
C LEU A 257 28.80 36.20 -16.55
N ASN A 258 29.13 36.91 -17.64
CA ASN A 258 28.91 38.36 -17.79
C ASN A 258 27.44 38.71 -17.58
N PHE A 259 26.58 37.86 -18.14
CA PHE A 259 25.15 37.99 -18.00
C PHE A 259 24.67 37.80 -16.55
N ALA A 260 25.25 36.85 -15.80
CA ALA A 260 24.93 36.64 -14.39
C ALA A 260 25.43 37.77 -13.47
N THR A 261 26.57 38.38 -13.79
CA THR A 261 27.16 39.47 -13.00
C THR A 261 26.52 40.83 -13.28
N GLY A 262 25.91 41.01 -14.46
CA GLY A 262 25.16 42.21 -14.83
C GLY A 262 23.75 42.32 -14.22
N GLN A 263 23.30 41.32 -13.45
CA GLN A 263 21.95 41.31 -12.89
C GLN A 263 21.81 42.30 -11.72
N ASN A 264 20.95 43.31 -11.91
CA ASN A 264 20.40 44.08 -10.80
C ASN A 264 19.44 43.18 -10.00
N LYS A 265 19.83 42.79 -8.77
CA LYS A 265 19.10 41.91 -7.83
C LYS A 265 17.70 42.41 -7.38
N LYS A 266 17.10 43.39 -8.06
CA LYS A 266 15.84 44.05 -7.68
C LYS A 266 14.65 43.74 -8.60
N ALA A 267 14.83 42.97 -9.68
CA ALA A 267 13.73 42.60 -10.56
C ALA A 267 12.91 41.45 -9.96
N LEU A 268 11.64 41.69 -9.63
CA LEU A 268 10.70 40.61 -9.32
C LEU A 268 10.41 39.83 -10.62
N THR A 269 11.08 38.69 -10.80
CA THR A 269 10.79 37.76 -11.88
C THR A 269 9.63 36.84 -11.48
N PRO A 270 8.68 36.54 -12.39
CA PRO A 270 7.69 35.52 -12.11
C PRO A 270 8.38 34.18 -11.81
N VAL A 271 7.77 33.35 -10.96
CA VAL A 271 8.34 32.05 -10.54
C VAL A 271 8.65 31.14 -11.74
N THR A 272 7.90 31.31 -12.83
CA THR A 272 8.13 30.66 -14.13
C THR A 272 9.36 31.18 -14.89
N PHE A 273 10.18 32.04 -14.31
CA PHE A 273 11.42 32.59 -14.89
C PHE A 273 12.57 32.56 -13.87
N GLY A 274 12.50 31.65 -12.89
CA GLY A 274 13.46 31.54 -11.80
C GLY A 274 14.92 31.42 -12.24
N GLU A 275 15.82 31.97 -11.43
CA GLU A 275 17.27 31.96 -11.66
C GLU A 275 17.83 30.53 -11.55
N VAL A 276 18.40 30.04 -12.65
CA VAL A 276 19.15 28.78 -12.67
C VAL A 276 20.62 29.06 -12.37
N SER A 277 21.25 28.24 -11.50
CA SER A 277 22.65 28.45 -11.09
C SER A 277 23.60 28.48 -12.29
N VAL A 278 24.16 29.66 -12.58
CA VAL A 278 25.10 29.91 -13.68
C VAL A 278 26.34 29.03 -13.56
N LYS A 279 26.80 28.76 -12.33
CA LYS A 279 27.89 27.83 -12.04
C LYS A 279 27.65 26.44 -12.63
N GLN A 280 26.42 25.94 -12.54
CA GLN A 280 26.07 24.61 -13.03
C GLN A 280 25.99 24.59 -14.57
N ARG A 281 25.48 25.66 -15.18
CA ARG A 281 25.43 25.84 -16.64
C ARG A 281 26.82 25.89 -17.27
N VAL A 282 27.69 26.77 -16.76
CA VAL A 282 29.09 26.88 -17.22
C VAL A 282 29.83 25.56 -17.01
N GLY A 283 29.66 24.92 -15.85
CA GLY A 283 30.22 23.60 -15.61
C GLY A 283 29.77 22.54 -16.63
N ASN A 284 28.49 22.55 -17.02
CA ASN A 284 27.95 21.62 -18.03
C ASN A 284 28.51 21.88 -19.43
N VAL A 285 28.55 23.15 -19.87
CA VAL A 285 29.12 23.57 -21.17
C VAL A 285 30.56 23.09 -21.34
N LEU A 286 31.38 23.27 -20.30
CA LEU A 286 32.81 22.93 -20.34
C LEU A 286 33.06 21.42 -20.27
N THR A 287 32.21 20.68 -19.55
CA THR A 287 32.38 19.23 -19.34
C THR A 287 31.63 18.37 -20.35
N SER A 288 30.71 18.95 -21.12
CA SER A 288 29.91 18.23 -22.12
C SER A 288 30.81 17.60 -23.18
N LYS A 289 30.89 16.26 -23.14
CA LYS A 289 31.54 15.40 -24.13
C LYS A 289 30.45 14.61 -24.85
N SER A 290 30.68 14.30 -26.13
CA SER A 290 29.79 13.43 -26.91
C SER A 290 29.86 12.00 -26.37
N THR A 291 28.98 11.66 -25.43
CA THR A 291 28.84 10.30 -24.91
C THR A 291 28.09 9.41 -25.91
N LYS A 292 28.28 8.09 -25.82
CA LYS A 292 27.55 7.10 -26.63
C LYS A 292 26.06 7.15 -26.26
N LYS A 293 25.20 7.42 -27.25
CA LYS A 293 23.73 7.60 -27.10
C LYS A 293 23.04 6.48 -26.28
N TRP A 294 23.57 5.26 -26.35
CA TRP A 294 23.06 4.08 -25.63
C TRP A 294 23.00 4.23 -24.10
N ILE A 295 23.91 4.98 -23.48
CA ILE A 295 23.92 5.17 -22.01
C ILE A 295 22.72 6.00 -21.55
N GLY A 296 22.33 7.01 -22.34
CA GLY A 296 21.13 7.82 -22.07
C GLY A 296 19.84 7.01 -22.24
N ILE A 297 19.80 6.11 -23.23
CA ILE A 297 18.68 5.19 -23.45
C ILE A 297 18.53 4.24 -22.26
N ILE A 298 19.62 3.67 -21.76
CA ILE A 298 19.60 2.76 -20.59
C ILE A 298 19.08 3.48 -19.34
N ALA A 299 19.48 4.74 -19.10
CA ALA A 299 19.00 5.52 -17.95
C ALA A 299 17.50 5.87 -18.07
N MET A 300 17.00 6.08 -19.29
CA MET A 300 15.58 6.28 -19.53
C MET A 300 14.79 4.99 -19.32
N MET A 301 15.29 3.88 -19.86
CA MET A 301 14.69 2.55 -19.67
C MET A 301 14.68 2.13 -18.19
N SER A 302 15.72 2.42 -17.42
CA SER A 302 15.73 2.11 -15.98
C SER A 302 14.70 2.94 -15.21
N CYS A 303 14.44 4.17 -15.62
CA CYS A 303 13.41 5.01 -15.02
C CYS A 303 11.99 4.52 -15.39
N ILE A 304 11.78 4.09 -16.64
CA ILE A 304 10.52 3.48 -17.10
C ILE A 304 10.27 2.13 -16.42
N LEU A 305 11.31 1.30 -16.27
CA LEU A 305 11.22 0.02 -15.55
C LEU A 305 11.02 0.25 -14.04
N GLY A 306 11.65 1.28 -13.46
CA GLY A 306 11.39 1.71 -12.09
C GLY A 306 9.95 2.19 -11.91
N LEU A 307 9.41 2.93 -12.88
CA LEU A 307 8.00 3.33 -12.91
C LEU A 307 7.09 2.09 -12.96
N ALA A 308 7.36 1.14 -13.85
CA ALA A 308 6.61 -0.11 -13.95
C ALA A 308 6.67 -0.91 -12.65
N ALA A 309 7.85 -1.02 -12.02
CA ALA A 309 8.02 -1.73 -10.75
C ALA A 309 7.30 -1.04 -9.58
N VAL A 310 7.35 0.29 -9.47
CA VAL A 310 6.63 1.02 -8.41
C VAL A 310 5.12 0.97 -8.62
N LEU A 311 4.65 1.07 -9.87
CA LEU A 311 3.25 0.84 -10.22
C LEU A 311 2.83 -0.59 -9.80
N PHE A 312 3.67 -1.58 -10.03
CA PHE A 312 3.41 -2.98 -9.69
C PHE A 312 3.42 -3.26 -8.17
N LEU A 313 4.27 -2.56 -7.42
CA LEU A 313 4.42 -2.76 -5.97
C LEU A 313 3.40 -1.98 -5.14
N CYS A 314 2.92 -0.83 -5.65
CA CYS A 314 2.01 0.07 -4.94
C CYS A 314 0.55 -0.03 -5.40
N THR A 315 0.20 -0.99 -6.24
CA THR A 315 -1.21 -1.33 -6.47
C THR A 315 -1.77 -2.03 -5.23
N PRO A 316 -3.01 -1.73 -4.82
CA PRO A 316 -3.74 -2.64 -3.96
C PRO A 316 -3.81 -3.99 -4.69
N ARG A 317 -3.66 -5.10 -3.96
CA ARG A 317 -3.84 -6.44 -4.52
C ARG A 317 -5.29 -6.60 -4.96
N THR A 318 -5.62 -6.20 -6.17
CA THR A 318 -6.86 -6.59 -6.82
C THR A 318 -6.71 -8.07 -7.13
N MET A 319 -7.45 -8.93 -6.41
CA MET A 319 -7.89 -10.18 -7.04
C MET A 319 -8.66 -9.73 -8.27
N LYS A 320 -8.06 -9.89 -9.44
CA LYS A 320 -8.80 -9.69 -10.68
C LYS A 320 -9.78 -10.85 -10.75
N GLU A 321 -11.05 -10.57 -10.46
CA GLU A 321 -12.13 -11.28 -11.12
C GLU A 321 -11.85 -11.16 -12.62
N SER A 322 -11.34 -12.24 -13.19
CA SER A 322 -11.13 -12.41 -14.62
C SER A 322 -12.51 -12.59 -15.27
N SER A 323 -13.29 -11.52 -15.35
CA SER A 323 -14.40 -11.41 -16.28
C SER A 323 -14.02 -10.44 -17.40
N ASN A 324 -14.03 -11.00 -18.61
CA ASN A 324 -13.96 -10.36 -19.92
C ASN A 324 -12.57 -9.97 -20.44
N GLU A 325 -11.89 -10.96 -21.03
CA GLU A 325 -11.83 -11.04 -22.51
C GLU A 325 -11.57 -12.50 -22.96
N LEU A 326 -12.59 -13.08 -23.59
CA LEU A 326 -12.62 -14.28 -24.46
C LEU A 326 -12.56 -15.74 -23.92
N PHE A 327 -12.36 -16.03 -22.63
CA PHE A 327 -12.47 -17.43 -22.12
C PHE A 327 -12.91 -17.49 -20.64
N SER A 328 -14.18 -17.22 -20.29
CA SER A 328 -14.57 -17.13 -18.86
C SER A 328 -15.86 -17.81 -18.39
N GLY A 329 -16.49 -18.70 -19.15
CA GLY A 329 -17.64 -19.48 -18.63
C GLY A 329 -17.18 -20.64 -17.73
N LYS A 330 -16.56 -21.65 -18.34
CA LYS A 330 -16.28 -22.94 -17.69
C LYS A 330 -15.31 -22.93 -16.50
N LYS A 331 -14.44 -21.92 -16.35
CA LYS A 331 -13.39 -21.92 -15.30
C LYS A 331 -13.84 -21.19 -14.02
N ALA A 332 -14.74 -20.21 -14.15
CA ALA A 332 -15.33 -19.51 -13.01
C ALA A 332 -16.34 -20.42 -12.29
N ASP A 333 -17.19 -21.12 -13.04
CA ASP A 333 -18.13 -22.11 -12.50
C ASP A 333 -17.39 -23.20 -11.71
N VAL A 334 -16.30 -23.74 -12.27
CA VAL A 334 -15.48 -24.77 -11.61
C VAL A 334 -14.79 -24.25 -10.33
N LEU A 335 -14.36 -22.99 -10.29
CA LEU A 335 -13.75 -22.40 -9.08
C LEU A 335 -14.80 -22.10 -8.00
N ALA A 336 -16.01 -21.70 -8.40
CA ALA A 336 -17.14 -21.50 -7.50
C ALA A 336 -17.62 -22.84 -6.90
N GLU A 337 -17.79 -23.88 -7.73
CA GLU A 337 -18.12 -25.25 -7.32
C GLU A 337 -17.07 -25.83 -6.36
N ASN A 338 -15.78 -25.67 -6.69
CA ASN A 338 -14.67 -26.09 -5.82
C ASN A 338 -14.74 -25.38 -4.46
N SER A 339 -15.02 -24.08 -4.45
CA SER A 339 -15.09 -23.29 -3.21
C SER A 339 -16.28 -23.69 -2.36
N ALA A 340 -17.44 -23.94 -2.97
CA ALA A 340 -18.63 -24.43 -2.28
C ALA A 340 -18.38 -25.79 -1.62
N PHE A 341 -17.75 -26.73 -2.34
CA PHE A 341 -17.42 -28.05 -1.79
C PHE A 341 -16.45 -27.97 -0.61
N ILE A 342 -15.43 -27.12 -0.66
CA ILE A 342 -14.48 -26.98 0.47
C ILE A 342 -15.18 -26.46 1.72
N GLU A 343 -16.07 -25.48 1.59
CA GLU A 343 -16.88 -24.97 2.70
C GLU A 343 -17.83 -26.04 3.24
N GLU A 344 -18.49 -26.77 2.35
CA GLU A 344 -19.39 -27.86 2.71
C GLU A 344 -18.64 -28.99 3.43
N TRP A 345 -17.45 -29.36 2.95
CA TRP A 345 -16.56 -30.31 3.61
C TRP A 345 -16.21 -29.86 5.02
N ALA A 346 -15.74 -28.61 5.18
CA ALA A 346 -15.33 -28.06 6.46
C ALA A 346 -16.48 -28.04 7.49
N ASN A 347 -17.67 -27.66 7.02
CA ASN A 347 -18.88 -27.62 7.84
C ASN A 347 -19.32 -29.03 8.26
N ASN A 348 -19.35 -29.99 7.34
CA ASN A 348 -19.74 -31.38 7.65
C ASN A 348 -18.71 -32.09 8.54
N TYR A 349 -17.42 -31.81 8.34
CA TYR A 349 -16.34 -32.25 9.23
C TYR A 349 -16.59 -31.75 10.66
N SER A 350 -16.83 -30.44 10.82
CA SER A 350 -17.06 -29.81 12.12
C SER A 350 -18.35 -30.32 12.80
N ASN A 351 -19.41 -30.54 12.02
CA ASN A 351 -20.72 -31.02 12.50
C ASN A 351 -20.80 -32.55 12.69
N ARG A 352 -19.70 -33.29 12.47
CA ARG A 352 -19.66 -34.76 12.61
C ARG A 352 -20.66 -35.48 11.71
N ASN A 353 -20.91 -34.96 10.51
CA ASN A 353 -21.80 -35.62 9.56
C ASN A 353 -21.10 -36.83 8.92
N VAL A 354 -21.18 -37.97 9.59
CA VAL A 354 -20.50 -39.20 9.18
C VAL A 354 -20.96 -39.70 7.81
N ASP A 355 -22.24 -39.53 7.47
CA ASP A 355 -22.79 -39.97 6.19
C ASP A 355 -22.15 -39.19 5.04
N PHE A 356 -22.09 -37.85 5.18
CA PHE A 356 -21.43 -36.99 4.19
C PHE A 356 -19.94 -37.32 4.04
N ILE A 357 -19.22 -37.49 5.16
CA ILE A 357 -17.79 -37.83 5.15
C ILE A 357 -17.58 -39.18 4.45
N LEU A 358 -18.42 -40.19 4.72
CA LEU A 358 -18.30 -41.50 4.08
C LEU A 358 -18.63 -41.49 2.59
N GLU A 359 -19.59 -40.67 2.17
CA GLU A 359 -19.97 -40.52 0.76
C GLU A 359 -18.86 -39.82 -0.05
N HIS A 360 -18.26 -38.78 0.52
CA HIS A 360 -17.31 -37.91 -0.16
C HIS A 360 -15.85 -38.33 0.03
N THR A 361 -15.55 -39.45 0.69
CA THR A 361 -14.19 -39.97 0.86
C THR A 361 -13.90 -41.22 0.03
N SER A 362 -12.72 -41.25 -0.57
CA SER A 362 -12.18 -42.48 -1.17
C SER A 362 -11.77 -43.50 -0.10
N LYS A 363 -11.65 -44.78 -0.48
CA LYS A 363 -11.16 -45.84 0.44
C LYS A 363 -9.80 -45.51 1.07
N LYS A 364 -8.93 -44.80 0.34
CA LYS A 364 -7.62 -44.36 0.85
C LYS A 364 -7.77 -43.29 1.93
N ALA A 365 -8.61 -42.28 1.70
CA ALA A 365 -8.89 -41.23 2.69
C ALA A 365 -9.55 -41.80 3.94
N LYS A 366 -10.54 -42.70 3.79
CA LYS A 366 -11.14 -43.42 4.93
C LYS A 366 -10.09 -44.09 5.83
N GLY A 367 -9.13 -44.81 5.23
CA GLY A 367 -8.05 -45.42 5.98
C GLY A 367 -7.15 -44.42 6.72
N SER A 368 -6.95 -43.21 6.17
CA SER A 368 -6.27 -42.11 6.88
C SER A 368 -7.08 -41.63 8.08
N LEU A 369 -8.39 -41.37 7.91
CA LEU A 369 -9.27 -40.93 9.01
C LEU A 369 -9.36 -41.97 10.13
N GLU A 370 -9.40 -43.26 9.79
CA GLU A 370 -9.36 -44.35 10.77
C GLU A 370 -8.03 -44.39 11.52
N GLN A 371 -6.91 -44.22 10.80
CA GLN A 371 -5.58 -44.18 11.41
C GLN A 371 -5.40 -42.96 12.33
N GLU A 372 -6.00 -41.83 11.98
CA GLU A 372 -6.01 -40.60 12.78
C GLU A 372 -7.01 -40.66 13.94
N GLY A 373 -7.83 -41.72 14.03
CA GLY A 373 -8.86 -41.87 15.06
C GLY A 373 -10.06 -40.93 14.90
N LEU A 374 -10.19 -40.28 13.73
CA LEU A 374 -11.32 -39.41 13.39
C LEU A 374 -12.54 -40.21 12.94
N LEU A 375 -12.33 -41.35 12.28
CA LEU A 375 -13.40 -42.26 11.86
C LEU A 375 -13.28 -43.57 12.64
N ALA A 376 -14.35 -43.97 13.32
CA ALA A 376 -14.42 -45.21 14.07
C ALA A 376 -15.62 -46.04 13.64
N THR A 377 -15.55 -47.36 13.82
CA THR A 377 -16.68 -48.28 13.62
C THR A 377 -16.95 -49.05 14.88
N GLU A 378 -18.18 -48.97 15.41
CA GLU A 378 -18.65 -49.78 16.53
C GLU A 378 -19.97 -50.46 16.14
N GLU A 379 -20.06 -51.77 16.36
CA GLU A 379 -21.27 -52.58 16.07
C GLU A 379 -21.83 -52.40 14.63
N GLY A 380 -20.95 -52.18 13.66
CA GLY A 380 -21.32 -51.98 12.25
C GLY A 380 -21.82 -50.58 11.90
N LYS A 381 -21.76 -49.62 12.84
CA LYS A 381 -22.05 -48.20 12.61
C LYS A 381 -20.77 -47.37 12.63
N TYR A 382 -20.68 -46.40 11.72
CA TYR A 382 -19.57 -45.46 11.69
C TYR A 382 -19.84 -44.24 12.57
N TYR A 383 -18.80 -43.71 13.18
CA TYR A 383 -18.80 -42.50 13.99
C TYR A 383 -17.67 -41.59 13.54
N PHE A 384 -17.92 -40.28 13.49
CA PHE A 384 -16.92 -39.27 13.14
C PHE A 384 -16.65 -38.33 14.32
N GLY A 385 -15.40 -38.31 14.77
CA GLY A 385 -14.93 -37.49 15.88
C GLY A 385 -15.15 -38.09 17.27
N TRP A 386 -14.74 -37.32 18.27
CA TRP A 386 -14.84 -37.65 19.70
C TRP A 386 -15.44 -36.49 20.50
N SER A 387 -15.62 -36.65 21.81
CA SER A 387 -16.36 -35.71 22.67
C SER A 387 -15.70 -34.34 22.82
N SER A 388 -14.42 -34.27 23.20
CA SER A 388 -13.64 -33.02 23.31
C SER A 388 -12.13 -33.37 23.32
N PRO A 389 -11.24 -32.56 22.73
CA PRO A 389 -11.49 -31.27 22.06
C PRO A 389 -12.12 -31.44 20.67
N TRP A 390 -13.03 -30.54 20.25
CA TRP A 390 -13.69 -30.63 18.93
C TRP A 390 -14.05 -29.25 18.34
N PRO A 391 -13.94 -29.02 17.01
CA PRO A 391 -14.31 -27.75 16.37
C PRO A 391 -15.84 -27.61 16.26
N MET A 392 -16.47 -27.25 17.36
CA MET A 392 -17.92 -27.15 17.48
C MET A 392 -18.35 -25.68 17.69
N ASP A 393 -18.67 -24.99 16.59
CA ASP A 393 -19.30 -23.66 16.55
C ASP A 393 -19.71 -23.35 15.10
N GLU A 394 -21.02 -23.29 14.80
CA GLU A 394 -21.56 -23.04 13.45
C GLU A 394 -21.03 -21.75 12.81
N LYS A 395 -20.48 -20.80 13.60
CA LYS A 395 -20.00 -19.51 13.09
C LYS A 395 -18.47 -19.38 13.04
N ASN A 396 -17.72 -20.19 13.80
CA ASN A 396 -16.28 -19.97 14.04
C ASN A 396 -15.45 -21.27 14.17
N ALA A 397 -15.97 -22.45 13.81
CA ALA A 397 -15.26 -23.72 14.00
C ALA A 397 -13.97 -23.88 13.17
N TYR A 398 -13.86 -23.20 12.03
CA TYR A 398 -12.75 -23.40 11.10
C TYR A 398 -12.42 -22.14 10.28
N ARG A 399 -11.26 -22.19 9.62
CA ARG A 399 -10.79 -21.19 8.66
C ARG A 399 -10.05 -21.87 7.52
N ILE A 400 -10.48 -21.62 6.29
CA ILE A 400 -9.77 -22.12 5.10
C ILE A 400 -8.59 -21.20 4.80
N ILE A 401 -7.37 -21.75 4.77
CA ILE A 401 -6.13 -20.97 4.62
C ILE A 401 -5.47 -21.12 3.24
N ASP A 402 -5.78 -22.18 2.50
CA ASP A 402 -5.30 -22.38 1.14
C ASP A 402 -6.33 -23.18 0.31
N ARG A 403 -6.47 -22.83 -0.97
CA ARG A 403 -7.41 -23.45 -1.91
C ARG A 403 -6.75 -23.56 -3.28
N THR A 404 -6.77 -24.74 -3.87
CA THR A 404 -6.37 -25.00 -5.26
C THR A 404 -7.49 -25.74 -5.99
N ASN A 405 -7.30 -26.08 -7.27
CA ASN A 405 -8.30 -26.84 -8.03
C ASN A 405 -8.44 -28.32 -7.59
N SER A 406 -7.52 -28.83 -6.78
CA SER A 406 -7.49 -30.25 -6.40
C SER A 406 -7.01 -30.48 -4.97
N SER A 407 -6.82 -29.42 -4.19
CA SER A 407 -6.42 -29.51 -2.79
C SER A 407 -6.89 -28.30 -1.99
N ALA A 408 -7.09 -28.50 -0.70
CA ALA A 408 -7.36 -27.41 0.23
C ALA A 408 -6.66 -27.66 1.56
N THR A 409 -6.41 -26.56 2.28
CA THR A 409 -5.90 -26.59 3.65
C THR A 409 -6.84 -25.80 4.55
N ILE A 410 -7.26 -26.43 5.65
CA ILE A 410 -8.21 -25.88 6.60
C ILE A 410 -7.58 -25.91 8.00
N LEU A 411 -7.76 -24.81 8.75
CA LEU A 411 -7.51 -24.77 10.17
C LEU A 411 -8.82 -24.97 10.93
N TYR A 412 -8.88 -25.94 11.83
CA TYR A 412 -9.99 -26.13 12.75
C TYR A 412 -9.61 -25.65 14.15
N TYR A 413 -10.55 -25.00 14.82
CA TYR A 413 -10.40 -24.48 16.18
C TYR A 413 -11.23 -25.34 17.13
N ALA A 414 -10.60 -26.36 17.68
CA ALA A 414 -11.24 -27.34 18.54
C ALA A 414 -11.38 -26.83 19.96
N PHE A 415 -12.61 -26.54 20.39
CA PHE A 415 -12.91 -26.07 21.73
C PHE A 415 -12.77 -27.20 22.74
N THR A 416 -12.24 -26.89 23.92
CA THR A 416 -12.04 -27.88 24.99
C THR A 416 -13.00 -27.66 26.16
N SER A 417 -13.14 -28.64 27.06
CA SER A 417 -13.93 -28.48 28.29
C SER A 417 -13.39 -27.39 29.23
N ASP A 418 -12.09 -27.10 29.12
CA ASP A 418 -11.52 -25.85 29.61
C ASP A 418 -11.62 -24.75 28.54
N PRO A 419 -11.94 -23.49 28.90
CA PRO A 419 -12.22 -22.41 27.95
C PRO A 419 -10.96 -21.99 27.18
N HIS A 420 -10.63 -22.80 26.18
CA HIS A 420 -9.39 -22.80 25.40
C HIS A 420 -9.64 -23.54 24.09
N TYR A 421 -8.91 -23.17 23.03
CA TYR A 421 -9.00 -23.82 21.72
C TYR A 421 -7.68 -24.50 21.35
N ARG A 422 -7.77 -25.72 20.84
CA ARG A 422 -6.69 -26.40 20.11
C ARG A 422 -6.78 -26.05 18.62
N VAL A 423 -5.65 -26.01 17.94
CA VAL A 423 -5.59 -25.76 16.49
C VAL A 423 -5.26 -27.05 15.77
N TRP A 424 -6.06 -27.42 14.80
CA TRP A 424 -5.78 -28.55 13.91
C TRP A 424 -5.64 -28.03 12.49
N ARG A 425 -4.80 -28.69 11.70
CA ARG A 425 -4.63 -28.37 10.28
C ARG A 425 -4.91 -29.60 9.44
N GLU A 426 -6.00 -29.55 8.69
CA GLU A 426 -6.30 -30.55 7.68
C GLU A 426 -5.72 -30.10 6.34
N THR A 427 -5.05 -31.00 5.64
CA THR A 427 -4.67 -30.83 4.24
C THR A 427 -5.21 -32.00 3.45
N PHE A 428 -6.06 -31.73 2.47
CA PHE A 428 -6.69 -32.78 1.68
C PHE A 428 -6.61 -32.50 0.18
N THR A 429 -6.65 -33.58 -0.60
CA THR A 429 -6.77 -33.53 -2.06
C THR A 429 -8.10 -34.12 -2.47
N TYR A 430 -8.71 -33.55 -3.51
CA TYR A 430 -10.02 -33.95 -3.99
C TYR A 430 -10.08 -33.92 -5.51
N LYS A 431 -11.06 -34.64 -6.07
CA LYS A 431 -11.33 -34.72 -7.51
C LYS A 431 -12.82 -34.55 -7.79
N ASN A 432 -13.14 -33.80 -8.84
CA ASN A 432 -14.51 -33.71 -9.36
C ASN A 432 -14.85 -35.00 -10.12
N LYS A 433 -15.97 -35.66 -9.77
CA LYS A 433 -16.48 -36.89 -10.41
C LYS A 433 -17.67 -36.64 -11.33
N GLY A 434 -17.96 -35.39 -11.70
CA GLY A 434 -19.11 -35.04 -12.52
C GLY A 434 -20.41 -35.15 -11.72
N GLU A 435 -21.32 -36.02 -12.15
CA GLU A 435 -22.65 -36.19 -11.53
C GLU A 435 -22.62 -36.65 -10.07
N ASN A 436 -21.53 -37.30 -9.64
CA ASN A 436 -21.34 -37.78 -8.26
C ASN A 436 -20.62 -36.76 -7.35
N GLY A 437 -20.58 -35.48 -7.75
CA GLY A 437 -19.96 -34.42 -6.97
C GLY A 437 -18.44 -34.56 -6.81
N PHE A 438 -17.91 -34.06 -5.69
CA PHE A 438 -16.49 -34.12 -5.38
C PHE A 438 -16.16 -35.28 -4.46
N GLN A 439 -14.95 -35.84 -4.60
CA GLN A 439 -14.44 -36.87 -3.69
C GLN A 439 -13.04 -36.53 -3.19
N VAL A 440 -12.87 -36.56 -1.88
CA VAL A 440 -11.59 -36.49 -1.18
C VAL A 440 -10.79 -37.78 -1.41
N THR A 441 -9.64 -37.64 -2.08
CA THR A 441 -8.75 -38.76 -2.44
C THR A 441 -7.66 -39.02 -1.41
N SER A 442 -7.33 -38.03 -0.60
CA SER A 442 -6.47 -38.18 0.57
C SER A 442 -6.71 -37.00 1.50
N GLU A 443 -6.87 -37.23 2.80
CA GLU A 443 -6.63 -36.19 3.81
C GLU A 443 -5.51 -36.56 4.77
N LYS A 444 -5.07 -35.53 5.48
CA LYS A 444 -4.18 -35.63 6.63
C LYS A 444 -4.52 -34.52 7.61
N THR A 445 -4.76 -34.87 8.87
CA THR A 445 -5.00 -33.91 9.95
C THR A 445 -3.79 -33.84 10.87
N GLU A 446 -3.19 -32.66 10.99
CA GLU A 446 -2.12 -32.36 11.95
C GLU A 446 -2.72 -31.69 13.20
N PHE A 447 -2.58 -32.32 14.37
CA PHE A 447 -3.07 -31.81 15.65
C PHE A 447 -1.97 -31.00 16.37
N PHE A 448 -2.17 -29.70 16.56
CA PHE A 448 -1.20 -28.83 17.25
C PHE A 448 -1.55 -28.64 18.73
N GLU A 449 -1.59 -29.75 19.48
CA GLU A 449 -1.82 -29.72 20.93
C GLU A 449 -0.57 -29.34 21.72
N GLU A 450 0.60 -29.77 21.23
CA GLU A 450 1.91 -29.48 21.80
C GLU A 450 2.90 -29.06 20.71
N ILE A 451 3.00 -27.76 20.45
CA ILE A 451 3.91 -27.18 19.47
C ILE A 451 5.34 -27.19 20.03
N VAL A 452 6.24 -27.86 19.32
CA VAL A 452 7.65 -28.05 19.73
C VAL A 452 8.67 -27.45 18.75
N THR A 453 8.22 -26.98 17.59
CA THR A 453 9.07 -26.34 16.59
C THR A 453 8.47 -25.02 16.10
N LYS A 454 9.33 -24.14 15.56
CA LYS A 454 8.89 -22.90 14.90
C LYS A 454 8.04 -23.19 13.65
N ASP A 455 8.36 -24.24 12.90
CA ASP A 455 7.60 -24.60 11.71
C ASP A 455 6.17 -25.00 12.08
N ASP A 456 5.99 -25.87 13.08
CA ASP A 456 4.68 -26.24 13.61
C ASP A 456 3.92 -25.02 14.16
N PHE A 457 4.64 -24.09 14.79
CA PHE A 457 4.06 -22.83 15.23
C PHE A 457 3.46 -22.02 14.06
N TYR A 458 4.15 -21.88 12.94
CA TYR A 458 3.61 -21.18 11.76
C TYR A 458 2.63 -22.02 10.96
N LYS A 459 2.60 -23.35 11.12
CA LYS A 459 1.50 -24.15 10.58
C LYS A 459 0.20 -23.93 11.35
N ALA A 460 0.26 -23.76 12.67
CA ALA A 460 -0.89 -23.44 13.52
C ALA A 460 -1.31 -21.96 13.42
N TYR A 461 -0.33 -21.05 13.29
CA TYR A 461 -0.54 -19.60 13.25
C TYR A 461 0.11 -18.99 12.00
N PRO A 462 -0.43 -19.25 10.79
CA PRO A 462 0.19 -18.86 9.52
C PRO A 462 0.39 -17.34 9.38
N ASP A 463 -0.56 -16.54 9.90
CA ASP A 463 -0.45 -15.07 9.86
C ASP A 463 0.46 -14.51 10.96
N GLY A 464 0.94 -15.37 11.86
CA GLY A 464 1.68 -14.95 13.05
C GLY A 464 0.82 -14.13 14.02
N THR A 465 -0.49 -14.34 14.06
CA THR A 465 -1.38 -13.71 15.04
C THR A 465 -2.54 -14.64 15.38
N ILE A 466 -3.11 -14.46 16.57
CA ILE A 466 -4.41 -15.04 16.95
C ILE A 466 -5.54 -14.00 16.94
N THR A 467 -5.21 -12.71 16.76
CA THR A 467 -6.19 -11.60 16.71
C THR A 467 -7.14 -11.82 15.53
N GLY A 468 -8.44 -11.69 15.76
CA GLY A 468 -9.47 -11.93 14.73
C GLY A 468 -9.67 -13.40 14.35
N THR A 469 -9.05 -14.34 15.09
CA THR A 469 -9.35 -15.77 14.98
C THR A 469 -10.28 -16.21 16.12
N PRO A 470 -10.88 -17.41 16.08
CA PRO A 470 -11.66 -17.96 17.21
C PRO A 470 -10.86 -18.04 18.52
N MET A 471 -9.52 -18.10 18.42
CA MET A 471 -8.58 -18.04 19.53
C MET A 471 -8.31 -16.63 20.07
N ASP A 472 -8.96 -15.60 19.54
CA ASP A 472 -8.81 -14.23 20.06
C ASP A 472 -9.48 -14.12 21.45
N TYR A 473 -8.68 -14.29 22.50
CA TYR A 473 -9.13 -14.22 23.89
C TYR A 473 -9.64 -12.84 24.33
N LEU A 474 -9.47 -11.80 23.51
CA LEU A 474 -10.04 -10.47 23.76
C LEU A 474 -11.43 -10.32 23.14
N ALA A 475 -11.67 -11.01 22.02
CA ALA A 475 -12.93 -10.97 21.31
C ALA A 475 -13.89 -12.10 21.73
N ASN A 476 -13.37 -13.24 22.19
CA ASN A 476 -14.16 -14.35 22.70
C ASN A 476 -14.39 -14.22 24.22
N ASP A 477 -15.39 -14.95 24.74
CA ASP A 477 -15.68 -14.97 26.18
C ASP A 477 -14.63 -15.75 27.01
N CYS A 478 -13.74 -16.51 26.36
CA CYS A 478 -12.78 -17.37 27.05
C CYS A 478 -11.78 -16.56 27.88
N GLY A 479 -11.28 -15.43 27.38
CA GLY A 479 -10.32 -14.61 28.13
C GLY A 479 -10.89 -14.12 29.47
N LYS A 480 -12.16 -13.70 29.47
CA LYS A 480 -12.86 -13.27 30.68
C LYS A 480 -13.05 -14.43 31.66
N VAL A 481 -13.53 -15.59 31.18
CA VAL A 481 -13.74 -16.79 32.01
C VAL A 481 -12.41 -17.28 32.59
N LEU A 482 -11.34 -17.34 31.79
CA LEU A 482 -10.00 -17.71 32.24
C LEU A 482 -9.47 -16.74 33.30
N ASN A 483 -9.75 -15.44 33.15
CA ASN A 483 -9.35 -14.44 34.14
C ASN A 483 -10.09 -14.62 35.48
N GLU A 484 -11.39 -14.85 35.45
CA GLU A 484 -12.20 -15.13 36.64
C GLU A 484 -11.72 -16.41 37.34
N LYS A 485 -11.43 -17.47 36.57
CA LYS A 485 -10.89 -18.72 37.10
C LYS A 485 -9.48 -18.55 37.70
N ALA A 486 -8.62 -17.74 37.08
CA ALA A 486 -7.27 -17.44 37.58
C ALA A 486 -7.24 -16.62 38.87
N LEU A 487 -8.29 -15.82 39.11
CA LEU A 487 -8.44 -14.99 40.31
C LEU A 487 -9.37 -15.60 41.37
N GLY A 488 -10.08 -16.67 41.04
CA GLY A 488 -11.08 -17.32 41.88
C GLY A 488 -10.55 -18.43 42.78
N LYS A 489 -11.47 -19.23 43.34
CA LYS A 489 -11.16 -20.29 44.31
C LYS A 489 -10.31 -21.45 43.73
N ASN A 490 -10.35 -21.67 42.41
CA ASN A 490 -9.54 -22.66 41.69
C ASN A 490 -8.27 -22.06 41.05
N ALA A 491 -7.77 -20.93 41.58
CA ALA A 491 -6.66 -20.19 40.99
C ALA A 491 -5.44 -21.05 40.72
N GLU A 492 -5.16 -22.07 41.55
CA GLU A 492 -3.96 -22.92 41.47
C GLU A 492 -3.67 -23.49 40.08
N TYR A 493 -4.70 -23.92 39.35
CA TYR A 493 -4.55 -24.47 37.99
C TYR A 493 -4.28 -23.39 36.93
N TYR A 494 -4.75 -22.16 37.14
CA TYR A 494 -4.66 -21.06 36.18
C TYR A 494 -3.63 -19.98 36.56
N LYS A 495 -2.87 -20.16 37.65
CA LYS A 495 -1.81 -19.22 38.08
C LYS A 495 -0.78 -18.97 36.99
N ASP A 496 -0.56 -19.97 36.13
CA ASP A 496 0.36 -19.87 35.00
C ASP A 496 -0.07 -18.83 33.95
N LEU A 497 -1.36 -18.45 33.91
CA LEU A 497 -1.84 -17.41 33.01
C LEU A 497 -1.54 -15.99 33.54
N LEU A 498 -1.21 -15.85 34.84
CA LEU A 498 -0.88 -14.57 35.47
C LEU A 498 0.54 -14.08 35.15
N LYS A 499 1.39 -14.94 34.57
CA LYS A 499 2.73 -14.58 34.11
C LYS A 499 2.77 -14.64 32.58
N PRO A 500 3.36 -13.64 31.90
CA PRO A 500 3.31 -13.55 30.44
C PRO A 500 4.01 -14.73 29.76
N GLY A 501 5.12 -15.24 30.33
CA GLY A 501 5.88 -16.33 29.74
C GLY A 501 5.12 -17.66 29.70
N THR A 502 4.55 -18.06 30.83
CA THR A 502 3.74 -19.29 30.96
C THR A 502 2.39 -19.15 30.26
N SER A 503 1.77 -17.97 30.31
CA SER A 503 0.53 -17.72 29.57
C SER A 503 0.70 -17.85 28.07
N ALA A 504 1.78 -17.29 27.50
CA ALA A 504 2.08 -17.42 26.07
C ALA A 504 2.23 -18.88 25.65
N VAL A 505 2.86 -19.71 26.50
CA VAL A 505 3.06 -21.13 26.22
C VAL A 505 1.73 -21.89 26.25
N ASN A 506 0.90 -21.64 27.26
CA ASN A 506 -0.38 -22.33 27.43
C ASN A 506 -1.41 -21.92 26.37
N LEU A 507 -1.64 -20.62 26.19
CA LEU A 507 -2.68 -20.09 25.30
C LEU A 507 -2.36 -20.27 23.81
N LEU A 508 -1.09 -20.54 23.46
CA LEU A 508 -0.66 -20.84 22.09
C LEU A 508 -0.37 -22.32 21.84
N ASN A 509 -0.79 -23.23 22.72
CA ASN A 509 -0.58 -24.68 22.54
C ASN A 509 0.90 -25.09 22.42
N ILE A 510 1.81 -24.41 23.12
CA ILE A 510 3.26 -24.70 23.04
C ILE A 510 3.67 -25.64 24.18
N SER A 511 4.56 -26.58 23.91
CA SER A 511 5.04 -27.52 24.95
C SER A 511 6.06 -26.87 25.88
N TYR A 512 5.68 -26.62 27.14
CA TYR A 512 6.55 -26.01 28.17
C TYR A 512 7.88 -26.75 28.35
N LYS A 513 7.88 -28.09 28.29
CA LYS A 513 9.08 -28.92 28.47
C LYS A 513 10.07 -28.78 27.32
N LYS A 514 9.63 -28.33 26.14
CA LYS A 514 10.43 -28.31 24.90
C LYS A 514 10.84 -26.90 24.46
N VAL A 515 10.58 -25.87 25.26
CA VAL A 515 10.96 -24.49 24.96
C VAL A 515 11.77 -23.82 26.09
N LYS A 516 12.45 -22.72 25.77
CA LYS A 516 13.00 -21.77 26.75
C LYS A 516 12.32 -20.42 26.51
N VAL A 517 11.82 -19.80 27.57
CA VAL A 517 11.05 -18.56 27.48
C VAL A 517 11.83 -17.41 28.11
N LYS A 518 11.92 -16.28 27.41
CA LYS A 518 12.49 -15.03 27.90
C LYS A 518 11.44 -13.92 27.81
N VAL A 519 11.21 -13.22 28.90
CA VAL A 519 10.21 -12.13 29.00
C VAL A 519 10.93 -10.78 29.04
N SER A 520 10.39 -9.79 28.32
CA SER A 520 10.79 -8.39 28.37
C SER A 520 9.55 -7.52 28.58
N TYR A 521 9.48 -6.83 29.71
CA TYR A 521 8.38 -5.91 30.04
C TYR A 521 8.60 -4.54 29.38
N LYS A 522 7.53 -3.94 28.87
CA LYS A 522 7.51 -2.59 28.30
C LYS A 522 6.80 -1.62 29.25
N LYS A 523 7.14 -0.32 29.15
CA LYS A 523 6.64 0.74 30.06
C LYS A 523 5.12 0.97 29.96
N ASN A 524 4.48 0.50 28.89
CA ASN A 524 3.06 0.67 28.57
C ASN A 524 2.15 -0.47 29.09
N GLY A 525 2.65 -1.38 29.94
CA GLY A 525 1.87 -2.52 30.41
C GLY A 525 1.82 -3.71 29.44
N GLU A 526 2.60 -3.67 28.35
CA GLU A 526 2.79 -4.79 27.44
C GLU A 526 4.02 -5.62 27.84
N ALA A 527 4.04 -6.89 27.45
CA ALA A 527 5.20 -7.75 27.57
C ALA A 527 5.53 -8.39 26.21
N ARG A 528 6.82 -8.59 25.94
CA ARG A 528 7.30 -9.39 24.81
C ARG A 528 7.86 -10.70 25.35
N VAL A 529 7.36 -11.80 24.80
CA VAL A 529 7.76 -13.15 25.18
C VAL A 529 8.50 -13.80 24.02
N THR A 530 9.80 -13.97 24.16
CA THR A 530 10.63 -14.71 23.20
C THR A 530 10.69 -16.17 23.60
N ILE A 531 10.10 -17.02 22.76
CA ILE A 531 10.05 -18.47 22.90
C ILE A 531 11.14 -19.07 22.01
N THR A 532 12.06 -19.81 22.62
CA THR A 532 13.14 -20.52 21.93
C THR A 532 12.84 -22.02 21.94
N PHE A 533 12.61 -22.61 20.78
CA PHE A 533 12.35 -24.04 20.64
C PHE A 533 13.64 -24.84 20.79
N LYS A 534 13.66 -25.83 21.70
CA LYS A 534 14.90 -26.58 22.03
C LYS A 534 15.41 -27.42 20.85
N LYS A 535 14.52 -27.95 20.00
CA LYS A 535 14.85 -28.90 18.92
C LYS A 535 15.81 -28.30 17.89
N ASN A 536 15.61 -27.05 17.49
CA ASN A 536 16.38 -26.39 16.42
C ASN A 536 16.92 -25.00 16.83
N LYS A 537 16.80 -24.63 18.12
CA LYS A 537 17.20 -23.32 18.68
C LYS A 537 16.57 -22.11 17.97
N THR A 538 15.49 -22.31 17.22
CA THR A 538 14.75 -21.24 16.56
C THR A 538 13.90 -20.46 17.56
N LYS A 539 13.57 -19.21 17.20
CA LYS A 539 12.88 -18.28 18.09
C LYS A 539 11.64 -17.69 17.44
N VAL A 540 10.62 -17.46 18.26
CA VAL A 540 9.42 -16.68 17.96
C VAL A 540 9.24 -15.68 19.09
N THR A 541 8.89 -14.43 18.79
CA THR A 541 8.59 -13.42 19.82
C THR A 541 7.13 -13.03 19.71
N VAL A 542 6.38 -13.16 20.81
CA VAL A 542 4.96 -12.86 20.88
C VAL A 542 4.73 -11.63 21.74
N LYS A 543 3.85 -10.74 21.28
CA LYS A 543 3.32 -9.62 22.05
C LYS A 543 2.23 -10.14 22.99
N MET A 544 2.36 -9.80 24.27
CA MET A 544 1.40 -10.11 25.32
C MET A 544 0.81 -8.82 25.89
N VAL A 545 -0.49 -8.83 26.16
CA VAL A 545 -1.22 -7.75 26.82
C VAL A 545 -1.90 -8.24 28.09
N GLN A 546 -2.19 -7.34 29.03
CA GLN A 546 -2.82 -7.68 30.31
C GLN A 546 -4.12 -6.85 30.47
N PRO A 547 -5.20 -7.22 29.75
CA PRO A 547 -6.39 -6.37 29.61
C PRO A 547 -7.23 -6.27 30.89
N PHE A 548 -7.18 -7.28 31.76
CA PHE A 548 -7.98 -7.34 33.00
C PHE A 548 -7.28 -6.69 34.21
N GLY A 549 -6.40 -5.72 33.95
CA GLY A 549 -5.66 -4.99 34.97
C GLY A 549 -4.41 -5.73 35.51
N LYS A 550 -3.68 -5.08 36.42
CA LYS A 550 -2.35 -5.53 36.88
C LYS A 550 -2.32 -6.92 37.52
N LYS A 551 -3.44 -7.38 38.06
CA LYS A 551 -3.59 -8.71 38.67
C LYS A 551 -4.16 -9.74 37.70
N GLY A 552 -4.64 -9.35 36.53
CA GLY A 552 -5.29 -10.23 35.57
C GLY A 552 -4.34 -11.10 34.77
N ILE A 553 -4.90 -11.99 33.95
CA ILE A 553 -4.12 -12.86 33.06
C ILE A 553 -3.48 -12.09 31.91
N TRP A 554 -2.42 -12.68 31.34
CA TRP A 554 -1.77 -12.19 30.12
C TRP A 554 -2.34 -12.91 28.90
N ILE A 555 -2.66 -12.15 27.84
CA ILE A 555 -3.22 -12.68 26.59
C ILE A 555 -2.24 -12.42 25.43
N PRO A 556 -1.95 -13.44 24.59
CA PRO A 556 -1.18 -13.25 23.37
C PRO A 556 -1.98 -12.47 22.31
N GLN A 557 -1.28 -11.67 21.49
CA GLN A 557 -1.85 -10.99 20.32
C GLN A 557 -1.09 -11.40 19.05
N ASP A 558 -0.04 -10.65 18.72
CA ASP A 558 0.70 -10.79 17.47
C ASP A 558 2.13 -11.26 17.71
N VAL A 559 2.66 -12.01 16.75
CA VAL A 559 4.09 -12.29 16.63
C VAL A 559 4.80 -11.01 16.18
N VAL A 560 5.79 -10.60 16.94
CA VAL A 560 6.65 -9.45 16.63
C VAL A 560 7.66 -9.89 15.56
N LYS A 561 7.52 -9.34 14.34
CA LYS A 561 8.45 -9.54 13.23
C LYS A 561 9.81 -8.88 13.48
#